data_AF-M4F819-F1
#
_entry.id   AF-M4F819-F1
#
_cell.length_a   1.000
_cell.length_b   1.000
_cell.length_c   1.000
_cell.angle_alpha   90.00
_cell.angle_beta   90.00
_cell.angle_gamma   90.00
#
_symmetry.space_group_name_H-M   'P 1'
#
loop_
_entity.id
_entity.type
_entity.pdbx_description
1 polymer ?
#
loop_
_entity_poly.entity_id
_entity_poly.type
_entity_poly.pdbx_seq_one_letter_code
_entity_poly.pdbx_strand_id
1 'polypeptide(L)'
;MCWDAELHQGGVSRPKRRPSPSPSHQVASPLLQGIPVTVSVQQQRLSGKIGASGTSKGQAGAVDVSKAAALLFFFTRVLTDEELTTALRDYAGRETPLYFAGRLTEHYKSISRTTGDGPEIYLKREDLSHCGSHKINNALAQAMIARRLGCSRVVAATGAGQHGVATAAACAKFSLECTVFMGTADKEKQFSNVLSMKMLGAQVKSVEGTFKDASSEAIRNWVGNLKTTYYLSGTVVGPHPSPLMVREFQSLIGKETRRQANQLWGGKPDVLVACVGSGSNALGLFHEFVGDEDVRLVGVEAAGLGLDSGKLSATLAVGDVGVYHGSMSYLLQDDEGQILKPHSVGVGLEYPGVGPEISFLKEAGRAEFYTATDQEAIQACRLLSRLEGIIPALEPSHALAFLDKLVPTLRDGAKVVVNCSGRGDKDLDTLIQRGLPSSLC
;
A
#
# COMPACT_ATOMS: atom_id res chain seq x y z
N MET A 1 -8.26 50.09 -17.89
CA MET A 1 -7.98 51.52 -17.63
C MET A 1 -7.21 51.60 -16.33
N CYS A 2 -6.09 52.30 -16.38
CA CYS A 2 -5.15 52.56 -15.31
C CYS A 2 -5.67 53.56 -14.27
N TRP A 3 -5.23 53.39 -13.01
CA TRP A 3 -4.83 54.45 -12.05
C TRP A 3 -5.98 55.32 -11.50
N ASP A 4 -6.02 55.89 -10.29
CA ASP A 4 -5.10 56.07 -9.16
C ASP A 4 -5.92 56.67 -8.00
N ALA A 5 -5.45 56.55 -6.76
CA ALA A 5 -5.66 57.58 -5.72
C ALA A 5 -4.63 57.45 -4.58
N GLU A 6 -3.70 58.40 -4.56
CA GLU A 6 -2.69 58.73 -3.54
C GLU A 6 -3.35 59.07 -2.17
N LEU A 7 -2.85 58.65 -1.01
CA LEU A 7 -1.68 59.11 -0.25
C LEU A 7 -1.56 60.64 -0.06
N HIS A 8 -1.73 61.09 1.19
CA HIS A 8 -1.07 62.30 1.70
C HIS A 8 -0.18 61.98 2.89
N GLN A 9 0.99 62.62 2.88
CA GLN A 9 2.21 62.35 3.63
C GLN A 9 2.32 63.18 4.92
N GLY A 10 3.13 62.67 5.84
CA GLY A 10 3.83 63.46 6.85
C GLY A 10 5.09 62.73 7.31
N GLY A 11 6.27 63.11 6.79
CA GLY A 11 7.59 62.74 7.33
C GLY A 11 8.14 63.86 8.24
N VAL A 12 9.33 63.85 8.84
CA VAL A 12 10.54 63.01 8.83
C VAL A 12 11.35 63.38 10.09
N SER A 13 12.09 62.45 10.72
CA SER A 13 13.51 62.65 11.08
C SER A 13 14.19 61.34 11.52
N ARG A 14 15.38 61.09 10.94
CA ARG A 14 16.26 59.92 11.18
C ARG A 14 17.39 60.28 12.17
N PRO A 15 18.01 59.26 12.78
CA PRO A 15 19.48 59.25 12.83
C PRO A 15 20.13 57.92 12.37
N LYS A 16 21.46 57.98 12.23
CA LYS A 16 22.39 57.12 11.45
C LYS A 16 22.72 55.74 12.09
N ARG A 17 23.16 54.82 11.21
CA ARG A 17 23.63 53.43 11.42
C ARG A 17 24.87 53.27 12.31
N ARG A 18 24.96 52.12 13.01
CA ARG A 18 26.19 51.35 13.34
C ARG A 18 25.89 49.82 13.38
N PRO A 19 26.91 48.94 13.28
CA PRO A 19 26.83 47.65 12.59
C PRO A 19 26.42 46.44 13.45
N SER A 20 26.07 45.35 12.75
CA SER A 20 25.57 44.05 13.24
C SER A 20 26.49 43.30 14.22
N PRO A 21 25.92 42.63 15.23
CA PRO A 21 26.50 41.43 15.81
C PRO A 21 25.79 40.15 15.29
N SER A 22 26.61 39.12 15.08
CA SER A 22 26.24 37.75 14.74
C SER A 22 25.21 37.13 15.71
N PRO A 23 24.27 36.27 15.24
CA PRO A 23 23.43 35.52 16.16
C PRO A 23 24.20 34.27 16.63
N SER A 24 24.60 34.29 17.91
CA SER A 24 24.92 33.08 18.67
C SER A 24 23.75 32.78 19.60
N HIS A 25 23.44 31.48 19.71
CA HIS A 25 22.51 30.86 20.66
C HIS A 25 21.01 31.14 20.49
N GLN A 26 20.36 30.35 19.61
CA GLN A 26 19.01 29.87 19.89
C GLN A 26 19.11 28.50 20.56
N VAL A 27 18.49 28.41 21.73
CA VAL A 27 18.31 27.20 22.54
C VAL A 27 17.38 26.25 21.77
N ALA A 28 17.93 25.15 21.30
CA ALA A 28 17.16 24.04 20.74
C ALA A 28 16.53 23.21 21.87
N SER A 29 15.25 22.88 21.70
CA SER A 29 14.48 21.97 22.56
C SER A 29 15.11 20.56 22.61
N PRO A 30 15.32 19.96 23.79
CA PRO A 30 16.01 18.67 23.91
C PRO A 30 15.00 17.51 23.89
N LEU A 31 14.50 17.12 22.72
CA LEU A 31 13.65 15.90 22.59
C LEU A 31 13.87 15.07 21.32
N LEU A 32 14.99 15.25 20.61
CA LEU A 32 15.34 14.44 19.42
C LEU A 32 16.74 13.79 19.49
N GLN A 33 17.29 13.63 20.69
CA GLN A 33 18.51 12.84 20.90
C GLN A 33 18.16 11.62 21.74
N GLY A 34 18.14 10.43 21.13
CA GLY A 34 18.09 9.19 21.91
C GLY A 34 17.28 8.03 21.38
N ILE A 35 16.94 7.95 20.09
CA ILE A 35 16.50 6.67 19.51
C ILE A 35 17.69 6.05 18.78
N PRO A 36 18.37 5.03 19.33
CA PRO A 36 19.25 4.22 18.52
C PRO A 36 18.37 3.46 17.54
N VAL A 37 18.32 3.92 16.29
CA VAL A 37 17.85 3.11 15.16
C VAL A 37 18.95 2.09 14.86
N THR A 38 19.14 1.16 15.79
CA THR A 38 19.69 -0.15 15.46
C THR A 38 18.63 -0.76 14.56
N VAL A 39 18.83 -0.68 13.23
CA VAL A 39 18.26 -1.64 12.31
C VAL A 39 18.85 -2.97 12.75
N SER A 40 18.20 -3.66 13.69
CA SER A 40 18.43 -5.06 13.85
C SER A 40 17.95 -5.65 12.53
N VAL A 41 18.88 -5.87 11.61
CA VAL A 41 18.78 -6.98 10.68
C VAL A 41 18.82 -8.22 11.58
N GLN A 42 17.74 -8.45 12.34
CA GLN A 42 17.39 -9.80 12.70
C GLN A 42 17.06 -10.42 11.36
N GLN A 43 18.11 -10.99 10.77
CA GLN A 43 18.02 -12.14 9.93
C GLN A 43 17.37 -13.23 10.80
N GLN A 44 16.09 -13.08 11.13
CA GLN A 44 15.23 -14.22 11.34
C GLN A 44 15.31 -14.93 10.01
N ARG A 45 16.26 -15.87 9.93
CA ARG A 45 16.14 -16.98 9.00
C ARG A 45 14.72 -17.46 9.23
N LEU A 46 13.83 -17.16 8.28
CA LEU A 46 12.53 -17.79 8.20
C LEU A 46 12.84 -19.29 8.31
N SER A 47 12.61 -19.85 9.49
CA SER A 47 12.92 -21.25 9.76
C SER A 47 11.79 -22.05 9.15
N GLY A 48 11.91 -22.27 7.86
CA GLY A 48 10.87 -22.84 7.01
C GLY A 48 11.29 -22.65 5.56
N LYS A 49 10.78 -23.49 4.67
CA LYS A 49 11.15 -23.42 3.25
C LYS A 49 10.68 -22.09 2.59
N ILE A 50 9.77 -21.34 3.23
CA ILE A 50 9.17 -20.07 2.75
C ILE A 50 10.17 -18.91 2.76
N GLY A 51 10.15 -18.09 1.71
CA GLY A 51 11.03 -16.93 1.54
C GLY A 51 12.39 -17.24 0.88
N ALA A 52 12.71 -18.50 0.58
CA ALA A 52 13.88 -18.87 -0.20
C ALA A 52 13.79 -18.32 -1.64
N SER A 53 14.91 -17.81 -2.16
CA SER A 53 15.00 -17.35 -3.55
C SER A 53 14.99 -18.54 -4.50
N GLY A 54 13.91 -18.69 -5.27
CA GLY A 54 13.82 -19.69 -6.32
C GLY A 54 14.10 -19.06 -7.68
N THR A 55 15.36 -18.96 -8.07
CA THR A 55 15.75 -18.58 -9.44
C THR A 55 16.13 -19.84 -10.22
N SER A 56 15.57 -20.02 -11.42
CA SER A 56 16.02 -21.07 -12.32
C SER A 56 17.47 -20.79 -12.75
N LYS A 57 18.27 -21.85 -12.99
CA LYS A 57 19.70 -21.76 -13.38
C LYS A 57 19.95 -20.87 -14.63
N GLY A 58 18.93 -20.52 -15.40
CA GLY A 58 19.01 -19.59 -16.54
C GLY A 58 18.70 -18.12 -16.23
N GLN A 59 18.08 -17.79 -15.09
CA GLN A 59 17.88 -16.42 -14.60
C GLN A 59 18.98 -15.97 -13.62
N ALA A 60 19.86 -16.88 -13.22
CA ALA A 60 21.09 -16.58 -12.47
C ALA A 60 22.20 -15.97 -13.35
N GLY A 61 21.81 -15.28 -14.45
CA GLY A 61 22.72 -14.44 -15.23
C GLY A 61 23.02 -13.17 -14.47
N ALA A 62 24.04 -13.21 -13.63
CA ALA A 62 24.72 -12.05 -13.03
C ALA A 62 23.79 -10.90 -12.61
N VAL A 63 22.98 -11.11 -11.56
CA VAL A 63 22.74 -9.96 -10.67
C VAL A 63 24.11 -9.63 -10.09
N ASP A 64 24.76 -8.66 -10.71
CA ASP A 64 26.04 -8.13 -10.28
C ASP A 64 25.98 -7.92 -8.75
N VAL A 65 26.80 -8.67 -8.01
CA VAL A 65 26.81 -8.66 -6.54
C VAL A 65 26.98 -7.22 -6.03
N SER A 66 27.66 -6.37 -6.80
CA SER A 66 27.80 -4.94 -6.51
C SER A 66 26.47 -4.18 -6.57
N LYS A 67 25.53 -4.53 -7.46
CA LYS A 67 24.21 -3.89 -7.56
C LYS A 67 23.27 -4.33 -6.46
N ALA A 68 23.29 -5.61 -6.10
CA ALA A 68 22.52 -6.10 -4.94
C ALA A 68 23.01 -5.43 -3.64
N ALA A 69 24.33 -5.31 -3.48
CA ALA A 69 24.94 -4.58 -2.36
C ALA A 69 24.59 -3.09 -2.39
N ALA A 70 24.66 -2.44 -3.55
CA ALA A 70 24.29 -1.02 -3.69
C ALA A 70 22.80 -0.78 -3.41
N LEU A 71 21.91 -1.66 -3.87
CA LEU A 71 20.48 -1.60 -3.57
C LEU A 71 20.23 -1.69 -2.06
N LEU A 72 20.85 -2.65 -1.39
CA LEU A 72 20.73 -2.81 0.06
C LEU A 72 21.32 -1.61 0.83
N PHE A 73 22.43 -1.06 0.35
CA PHE A 73 23.06 0.13 0.91
C PHE A 73 22.17 1.37 0.80
N PHE A 74 21.56 1.62 -0.37
CA PHE A 74 20.66 2.76 -0.53
C PHE A 74 19.32 2.54 0.17
N PHE A 75 18.83 1.31 0.23
CA PHE A 75 17.65 0.97 1.00
C PHE A 75 17.78 1.39 2.46
N THR A 76 18.85 0.98 3.16
CA THR A 76 19.04 1.31 4.58
C THR A 76 19.16 2.81 4.81
N ARG A 77 19.80 3.55 3.89
CA ARG A 77 19.94 5.01 3.99
C ARG A 77 18.65 5.77 3.72
N VAL A 78 17.85 5.32 2.76
CA VAL A 78 16.60 6.00 2.38
C VAL A 78 15.57 5.96 3.51
N LEU A 79 15.60 4.94 4.38
CA LEU A 79 14.69 4.84 5.54
C LEU A 79 14.83 5.97 6.55
N THR A 80 16.01 6.58 6.66
CA THR A 80 16.30 7.68 7.60
C THR A 80 16.54 9.01 6.89
N ASP A 81 16.15 9.11 5.62
CA ASP A 81 16.49 10.25 4.79
C ASP A 81 15.46 11.37 4.90
N GLU A 82 15.93 12.59 5.21
CA GLU A 82 15.07 13.76 5.35
C GLU A 82 14.34 14.12 4.04
N GLU A 83 14.93 13.83 2.88
CA GLU A 83 14.27 14.06 1.59
C GLU A 83 13.04 13.15 1.45
N LEU A 84 13.14 11.89 1.88
CA LEU A 84 12.01 10.96 1.84
C LEU A 84 10.96 11.36 2.87
N THR A 85 11.36 11.70 4.09
CA THR A 85 10.44 12.19 5.14
C THR A 85 9.68 13.42 4.66
N THR A 86 10.37 14.37 4.03
CA THR A 86 9.76 15.58 3.45
C THR A 86 8.82 15.23 2.30
N ALA A 87 9.21 14.33 1.39
CA ALA A 87 8.35 13.89 0.30
C ALA A 87 7.09 13.17 0.82
N LEU A 88 7.22 12.32 1.83
CA LEU A 88 6.08 11.66 2.46
C LEU A 88 5.13 12.69 3.10
N ARG A 89 5.64 13.61 3.91
CA ARG A 89 4.82 14.64 4.57
C ARG A 89 4.17 15.61 3.57
N ASP A 90 4.98 16.28 2.76
CA ASP A 90 4.55 17.46 1.98
C ASP A 90 3.98 17.09 0.61
N TYR A 91 4.35 15.92 0.07
CA TYR A 91 3.88 15.48 -1.25
C TYR A 91 2.91 14.30 -1.18
N ALA A 92 3.17 13.29 -0.35
CA ALA A 92 2.21 12.18 -0.17
C ALA A 92 1.06 12.53 0.80
N GLY A 93 1.21 13.57 1.63
CA GLY A 93 0.23 13.98 2.62
C GLY A 93 0.28 13.16 3.91
N ARG A 94 1.45 12.66 4.29
CA ARG A 94 1.61 11.95 5.58
C ARG A 94 1.55 12.91 6.76
N GLU A 95 1.02 12.48 7.91
CA GLU A 95 0.34 11.21 8.17
C GLU A 95 -1.13 11.21 7.72
N THR A 96 -1.69 10.05 7.38
CA THR A 96 -3.14 9.95 7.14
C THR A 96 -3.91 9.82 8.45
N PRO A 97 -5.14 10.35 8.53
CA PRO A 97 -5.97 10.23 9.73
C PRO A 97 -6.29 8.77 10.13
N LEU A 98 -6.40 8.56 11.45
CA LEU A 98 -7.12 7.43 12.03
C LEU A 98 -8.54 7.91 12.38
N TYR A 99 -9.49 7.61 11.52
CA TYR A 99 -10.83 8.20 11.52
C TYR A 99 -11.82 7.31 12.28
N PHE A 100 -12.52 7.83 13.29
CA PHE A 100 -13.62 7.13 13.94
C PHE A 100 -14.86 7.09 13.01
N ALA A 101 -15.24 5.90 12.55
CA ALA A 101 -16.41 5.69 11.70
C ALA A 101 -17.66 5.51 12.55
N GLY A 102 -18.20 6.63 13.05
CA GLY A 102 -19.29 6.63 14.02
C GLY A 102 -20.58 6.00 13.51
N ARG A 103 -21.01 6.30 12.28
CA ARG A 103 -22.27 5.74 11.73
C ARG A 103 -22.15 4.27 11.39
N LEU A 104 -20.97 3.84 10.93
CA LEU A 104 -20.65 2.43 10.71
C LEU A 104 -20.60 1.67 12.04
N THR A 105 -19.98 2.27 13.06
CA THR A 105 -19.95 1.75 14.43
C THR A 105 -21.36 1.52 14.96
N GLU A 106 -22.25 2.53 14.89
CA GLU A 106 -23.64 2.39 15.32
C GLU A 106 -24.43 1.34 14.50
N HIS A 107 -24.17 1.23 13.19
CA HIS A 107 -24.76 0.17 12.37
C HIS A 107 -24.41 -1.22 12.92
N TYR A 108 -23.14 -1.48 13.21
CA TYR A 108 -22.71 -2.78 13.71
C TYR A 108 -23.17 -3.08 15.14
N LYS A 109 -23.26 -2.08 16.01
CA LYS A 109 -23.89 -2.24 17.34
C LYS A 109 -25.35 -2.67 17.22
N SER A 110 -26.11 -2.06 16.31
CA SER A 110 -27.54 -2.35 16.14
C SER A 110 -27.81 -3.81 15.71
N ILE A 111 -26.91 -4.42 14.92
CA ILE A 111 -27.09 -5.79 14.41
C ILE A 111 -26.43 -6.87 15.26
N SER A 112 -25.40 -6.53 16.06
CA SER A 112 -24.67 -7.50 16.89
C SER A 112 -25.40 -7.88 18.19
N ARG A 113 -26.53 -7.22 18.51
CA ARG A 113 -27.28 -7.40 19.77
C ARG A 113 -26.39 -7.31 21.01
N THR A 114 -25.33 -6.50 20.93
CA THR A 114 -24.46 -6.19 22.06
C THR A 114 -25.29 -5.54 23.16
N THR A 115 -25.11 -5.99 24.40
CA THR A 115 -25.85 -5.46 25.56
C THR A 115 -25.20 -4.22 26.17
N GLY A 116 -24.03 -3.80 25.66
CA GLY A 116 -23.30 -2.60 26.05
C GLY A 116 -22.88 -1.75 24.86
N ASP A 117 -21.76 -1.01 24.99
CA ASP A 117 -21.33 -0.02 24.01
C ASP A 117 -20.81 -0.60 22.68
N GLY A 118 -20.69 -1.93 22.54
CA GLY A 118 -20.20 -2.62 21.35
C GLY A 118 -18.77 -2.23 20.92
N PRO A 119 -18.22 -2.85 19.86
CA PRO A 119 -16.91 -2.47 19.34
C PRO A 119 -16.97 -1.12 18.60
N GLU A 120 -15.86 -0.39 18.63
CA GLU A 120 -15.67 0.85 17.88
C GLU A 120 -14.82 0.61 16.63
N ILE A 121 -15.25 1.17 15.50
CA ILE A 121 -14.61 0.98 14.22
C ILE A 121 -13.89 2.27 13.80
N TYR A 122 -12.61 2.12 13.51
CA TYR A 122 -11.73 3.17 13.02
C TYR A 122 -11.21 2.79 11.64
N LEU A 123 -11.04 3.79 10.77
CA LEU A 123 -10.46 3.63 9.45
C LEU A 123 -9.09 4.29 9.41
N LYS A 124 -8.05 3.53 9.06
CA LYS A 124 -6.75 4.11 8.69
C LYS A 124 -6.87 4.60 7.24
N ARG A 125 -6.87 5.93 7.06
CA ARG A 125 -7.32 6.61 5.82
C ARG A 125 -6.27 6.70 4.72
N GLU A 126 -5.69 5.57 4.32
CA GLU A 126 -4.71 5.54 3.21
C GLU A 126 -5.31 5.98 1.86
N ASP A 127 -6.63 5.96 1.73
CA ASP A 127 -7.41 6.53 0.62
C ASP A 127 -7.19 8.04 0.41
N LEU A 128 -6.77 8.76 1.46
CA LEU A 128 -6.47 10.19 1.41
C LEU A 128 -5.02 10.49 1.00
N SER A 129 -4.17 9.48 0.88
CA SER A 129 -2.79 9.69 0.40
C SER A 129 -2.81 10.22 -1.03
N HIS A 130 -1.78 10.98 -1.41
CA HIS A 130 -1.62 11.40 -2.80
C HIS A 130 -1.64 10.19 -3.76
N CYS A 131 -2.18 10.38 -4.96
CA CYS A 131 -2.57 9.33 -5.91
C CYS A 131 -3.71 8.39 -5.45
N GLY A 132 -4.22 8.52 -4.22
CA GLY A 132 -5.42 7.85 -3.74
C GLY A 132 -5.23 6.45 -3.16
N SER A 133 -3.99 6.05 -2.83
CA SER A 133 -3.74 4.76 -2.15
C SER A 133 -2.39 4.71 -1.43
N HIS A 134 -2.23 3.69 -0.57
CA HIS A 134 -0.97 3.37 0.12
C HIS A 134 0.24 3.14 -0.81
N LYS A 135 0.04 2.97 -2.13
CA LYS A 135 1.13 2.65 -3.07
C LYS A 135 2.15 3.78 -3.22
N ILE A 136 1.77 5.02 -2.96
CA ILE A 136 2.67 6.18 -3.07
C ILE A 136 3.84 6.12 -2.09
N ASN A 137 3.64 5.54 -0.89
CA ASN A 137 4.66 5.37 0.14
C ASN A 137 5.89 4.62 -0.43
N ASN A 138 5.61 3.48 -1.05
CA ASN A 138 6.61 2.62 -1.67
C ASN A 138 7.22 3.26 -2.94
N ALA A 139 6.38 3.88 -3.78
CA ALA A 139 6.83 4.46 -5.05
C ALA A 139 7.83 5.60 -4.84
N LEU A 140 7.59 6.48 -3.87
CA LEU A 140 8.52 7.58 -3.55
C LEU A 140 9.88 7.05 -3.09
N ALA A 141 9.89 6.10 -2.15
CA ALA A 141 11.11 5.54 -1.62
C ALA A 141 11.93 4.82 -2.69
N GLN A 142 11.30 3.98 -3.51
CA GLN A 142 12.01 3.26 -4.56
C GLN A 142 12.45 4.15 -5.74
N ALA A 143 11.67 5.17 -6.12
CA ALA A 143 12.11 6.13 -7.14
C ALA A 143 13.32 6.94 -6.66
N MET A 144 13.37 7.29 -5.37
CA MET A 144 14.55 7.92 -4.77
C MET A 144 15.78 6.99 -4.80
N ILE A 145 15.59 5.70 -4.50
CA ILE A 145 16.64 4.68 -4.65
C ILE A 145 17.12 4.60 -6.10
N ALA A 146 16.21 4.53 -7.07
CA ALA A 146 16.55 4.47 -8.49
C ALA A 146 17.42 5.66 -8.92
N ARG A 147 17.04 6.87 -8.52
CA ARG A 147 17.82 8.09 -8.78
C ARG A 147 19.22 8.03 -8.14
N ARG A 148 19.32 7.53 -6.90
CA ARG A 148 20.60 7.39 -6.17
C ARG A 148 21.51 6.30 -6.73
N LEU A 149 20.92 5.26 -7.34
CA LEU A 149 21.64 4.25 -8.11
C LEU A 149 22.14 4.78 -9.47
N GLY A 150 21.79 6.02 -9.84
CA GLY A 150 22.14 6.62 -11.13
C GLY A 150 21.28 6.09 -12.30
N CYS A 151 20.15 5.44 -12.00
CA CYS A 151 19.20 5.04 -13.04
C CYS A 151 18.47 6.28 -13.55
N SER A 152 18.34 6.41 -14.88
CA SER A 152 17.58 7.47 -15.54
C SER A 152 16.13 7.06 -15.84
N ARG A 153 15.85 5.75 -15.76
CA ARG A 153 14.57 5.16 -16.16
C ARG A 153 14.06 4.16 -15.13
N VAL A 154 12.74 4.16 -14.96
CA VAL A 154 12.00 3.21 -14.12
C VAL A 154 11.01 2.45 -14.98
N VAL A 155 10.90 1.16 -14.71
CA VAL A 155 9.86 0.29 -15.27
C VAL A 155 9.04 -0.35 -14.16
N ALA A 156 7.73 -0.49 -14.40
CA ALA A 156 6.81 -1.15 -13.47
C ALA A 156 5.73 -1.91 -14.24
N ALA A 157 5.04 -2.82 -13.56
CA ALA A 157 3.84 -3.49 -14.08
C ALA A 157 2.65 -3.20 -13.17
N THR A 158 1.45 -3.09 -13.73
CA THR A 158 0.24 -2.78 -12.97
C THR A 158 -0.98 -3.55 -13.51
N GLY A 159 -1.86 -3.98 -12.61
CA GLY A 159 -3.19 -4.51 -12.93
C GLY A 159 -4.23 -3.41 -12.74
N ALA A 160 -4.65 -3.17 -11.49
CA ALA A 160 -5.62 -2.12 -11.13
C ALA A 160 -5.22 -0.67 -11.49
N GLY A 161 -3.99 -0.42 -11.95
CA GLY A 161 -3.52 0.91 -12.33
C GLY A 161 -2.91 1.74 -11.19
N GLN A 162 -3.34 1.54 -9.94
CA GLN A 162 -2.87 2.32 -8.78
C GLN A 162 -1.35 2.33 -8.58
N HIS A 163 -0.69 1.17 -8.71
CA HIS A 163 0.78 1.09 -8.64
C HIS A 163 1.46 1.88 -9.78
N GLY A 164 0.89 1.80 -10.98
CA GLY A 164 1.37 2.53 -12.15
C GLY A 164 1.24 4.04 -11.97
N VAL A 165 0.11 4.52 -11.45
CA VAL A 165 -0.13 5.95 -11.16
C VAL A 165 0.87 6.45 -10.10
N ALA A 166 1.03 5.72 -8.98
CA ALA A 166 1.99 6.07 -7.94
C ALA A 166 3.44 6.10 -8.48
N THR A 167 3.81 5.12 -9.31
CA THR A 167 5.13 5.06 -9.95
C THR A 167 5.34 6.24 -10.90
N ALA A 168 4.36 6.55 -11.75
CA ALA A 168 4.41 7.69 -12.66
C ALA A 168 4.58 9.02 -11.91
N ALA A 169 3.81 9.23 -10.83
CA ALA A 169 3.90 10.43 -10.00
C ALA A 169 5.28 10.57 -9.33
N ALA A 170 5.79 9.49 -8.74
CA ALA A 170 7.12 9.48 -8.12
C ALA A 170 8.22 9.73 -9.16
N CYS A 171 8.15 9.11 -10.34
CA CYS A 171 9.12 9.33 -11.41
C CYS A 171 9.09 10.78 -11.93
N ALA A 172 7.90 11.35 -12.13
CA ALA A 172 7.75 12.75 -12.50
C ALA A 172 8.40 13.70 -11.47
N LYS A 173 8.16 13.45 -10.17
CA LYS A 173 8.77 14.22 -9.07
C LYS A 173 10.30 14.14 -9.04
N PHE A 174 10.86 13.00 -9.37
CA PHE A 174 12.32 12.76 -9.32
C PHE A 174 13.01 12.85 -10.69
N SER A 175 12.31 13.34 -11.71
CA SER A 175 12.82 13.50 -13.08
C SER A 175 13.37 12.20 -13.68
N LEU A 176 12.65 11.09 -13.47
CA LEU A 176 12.95 9.78 -14.04
C LEU A 176 11.99 9.47 -15.18
N GLU A 177 12.50 8.88 -16.26
CA GLU A 177 11.64 8.31 -17.29
C GLU A 177 10.83 7.14 -16.73
N CYS A 178 9.54 7.06 -17.06
CA CYS A 178 8.67 6.01 -16.53
C CYS A 178 8.01 5.21 -17.68
N THR A 179 8.17 3.88 -17.64
CA THR A 179 7.38 2.97 -18.49
C THR A 179 6.57 2.02 -17.61
N VAL A 180 5.25 2.03 -17.77
CA VAL A 180 4.35 1.11 -17.07
C VAL A 180 3.78 0.10 -18.06
N PHE A 181 3.96 -1.18 -17.75
CA PHE A 181 3.38 -2.31 -18.48
C PHE A 181 2.03 -2.69 -17.87
N MET A 182 1.02 -2.90 -18.73
CA MET A 182 -0.34 -3.20 -18.29
C MET A 182 -1.01 -4.16 -19.26
N GLY A 183 -1.72 -5.16 -18.74
CA GLY A 183 -2.48 -6.11 -19.56
C GLY A 183 -3.56 -5.40 -20.37
N THR A 184 -3.81 -5.83 -21.60
CA THR A 184 -4.81 -5.19 -22.48
C THR A 184 -6.20 -5.14 -21.84
N ALA A 185 -6.64 -6.25 -21.23
CA ALA A 185 -7.93 -6.32 -20.55
C ALA A 185 -8.02 -5.38 -19.33
N ASP A 186 -6.93 -5.22 -18.57
CA ASP A 186 -6.88 -4.35 -17.40
C ASP A 186 -6.88 -2.87 -17.81
N LYS A 187 -6.21 -2.54 -18.93
CA LYS A 187 -6.16 -1.19 -19.49
C LYS A 187 -7.55 -0.67 -19.88
N GLU A 188 -8.40 -1.54 -20.42
CA GLU A 188 -9.79 -1.19 -20.76
C GLU A 188 -10.62 -0.95 -19.51
N LYS A 189 -10.54 -1.85 -18.52
CA LYS A 189 -11.29 -1.74 -17.26
C LYS A 189 -10.86 -0.56 -16.39
N GLN A 190 -9.59 -0.14 -16.47
CA GLN A 190 -8.98 0.86 -15.60
C GLN A 190 -8.52 2.09 -16.39
N PHE A 191 -9.33 2.52 -17.35
CA PHE A 191 -9.00 3.57 -18.30
C PHE A 191 -8.64 4.91 -17.62
N SER A 192 -9.33 5.27 -16.53
CA SER A 192 -9.05 6.49 -15.76
C SER A 192 -7.61 6.52 -15.24
N ASN A 193 -7.12 5.41 -14.68
CA ASN A 193 -5.74 5.30 -14.22
C ASN A 193 -4.73 5.33 -15.37
N VAL A 194 -5.08 4.80 -16.55
CA VAL A 194 -4.24 4.89 -17.76
C VAL A 194 -4.06 6.34 -18.20
N LEU A 195 -5.14 7.12 -18.18
CA LEU A 195 -5.07 8.56 -18.46
C LEU A 195 -4.22 9.30 -17.43
N SER A 196 -4.40 9.01 -16.13
CA SER A 196 -3.58 9.61 -15.07
C SER A 196 -2.09 9.32 -15.26
N MET A 197 -1.70 8.09 -15.59
CA MET A 197 -0.31 7.74 -15.87
C MET A 197 0.27 8.56 -17.04
N LYS A 198 -0.48 8.69 -18.15
CA LYS A 198 -0.04 9.47 -19.32
C LYS A 198 0.08 10.97 -18.99
N MET A 199 -0.87 11.51 -18.23
CA MET A 199 -0.82 12.91 -17.78
C MET A 199 0.39 13.21 -16.89
N LEU A 200 0.84 12.21 -16.13
CA LEU A 200 2.07 12.27 -15.33
C LEU A 200 3.35 12.04 -16.16
N GLY A 201 3.24 11.91 -17.49
CA GLY A 201 4.37 11.75 -18.40
C GLY A 201 4.89 10.31 -18.54
N ALA A 202 4.20 9.31 -17.97
CA ALA A 202 4.61 7.92 -18.13
C ALA A 202 4.17 7.34 -19.48
N GLN A 203 5.03 6.50 -20.07
CA GLN A 203 4.67 5.66 -21.20
C GLN A 203 3.90 4.43 -20.70
N VAL A 204 2.67 4.23 -21.15
CA VAL A 204 1.88 3.02 -20.84
C VAL A 204 1.95 2.04 -22.01
N LYS A 205 2.60 0.89 -21.79
CA LYS A 205 2.72 -0.19 -22.78
C LYS A 205 1.70 -1.29 -22.51
N SER A 206 0.86 -1.57 -23.51
CA SER A 206 -0.07 -2.69 -23.50
C SER A 206 0.69 -4.00 -23.70
N VAL A 207 0.34 -5.01 -22.92
CA VAL A 207 0.83 -6.39 -23.08
C VAL A 207 -0.39 -7.29 -23.25
N GLU A 208 -0.36 -8.17 -24.26
CA GLU A 208 -1.40 -9.16 -24.44
C GLU A 208 -1.46 -10.10 -23.22
N GLY A 209 -2.65 -10.34 -22.70
CA GLY A 209 -2.87 -11.14 -21.50
C GLY A 209 -3.17 -10.31 -20.25
N THR A 210 -2.66 -10.79 -19.12
CA THR A 210 -3.01 -10.38 -17.75
C THR A 210 -1.87 -9.65 -17.05
N PHE A 211 -2.07 -9.28 -15.79
CA PHE A 211 -0.99 -8.75 -14.92
C PHE A 211 0.27 -9.62 -14.88
N LYS A 212 0.15 -10.95 -14.98
CA LYS A 212 1.29 -11.88 -15.06
C LYS A 212 2.17 -11.57 -16.27
N ASP A 213 1.54 -11.37 -17.42
CA ASP A 213 2.21 -11.13 -18.69
C ASP A 213 2.88 -9.75 -18.69
N ALA A 214 2.17 -8.73 -18.18
CA ALA A 214 2.70 -7.39 -17.98
C ALA A 214 3.91 -7.37 -17.01
N SER A 215 3.85 -8.14 -15.92
CA SER A 215 4.94 -8.28 -14.95
C SER A 215 6.16 -8.95 -15.58
N SER A 216 5.94 -10.03 -16.35
CA SER A 216 7.00 -10.73 -17.06
C SER A 216 7.69 -9.83 -18.08
N GLU A 217 6.93 -9.02 -18.80
CA GLU A 217 7.48 -8.06 -19.78
C GLU A 217 8.25 -6.92 -19.11
N ALA A 218 7.77 -6.38 -17.99
CA ALA A 218 8.48 -5.37 -17.22
C ALA A 218 9.84 -5.90 -16.72
N ILE A 219 9.88 -7.14 -16.24
CA ILE A 219 11.12 -7.80 -15.80
C ILE A 219 12.06 -8.02 -16.99
N ARG A 220 11.56 -8.50 -18.14
CA ARG A 220 12.38 -8.63 -19.36
C ARG A 220 12.98 -7.29 -19.80
N ASN A 221 12.20 -6.21 -19.74
CA ASN A 221 12.68 -4.88 -20.10
C ASN A 221 13.77 -4.37 -19.15
N TRP A 222 13.60 -4.63 -17.85
CA TRP A 222 14.60 -4.31 -16.84
C TRP A 222 15.91 -5.09 -17.05
N VAL A 223 15.82 -6.41 -17.24
CA VAL A 223 16.99 -7.28 -17.46
C VAL A 223 17.75 -6.88 -18.73
N GLY A 224 17.04 -6.40 -19.76
CA GLY A 224 17.66 -5.88 -20.98
C GLY A 224 18.52 -4.61 -20.79
N ASN A 225 18.29 -3.83 -19.71
CA ASN A 225 19.05 -2.60 -19.46
C ASN A 225 19.28 -2.30 -17.96
N LEU A 226 19.95 -3.23 -17.28
CA LEU A 226 20.22 -3.13 -15.84
C LEU A 226 21.05 -1.90 -15.43
N LYS A 227 21.78 -1.26 -16.35
CA LYS A 227 22.68 -0.12 -16.01
C LYS A 227 21.90 1.17 -15.79
N THR A 228 20.87 1.43 -16.60
CA THR A 228 20.12 2.70 -16.55
C THR A 228 18.69 2.54 -16.09
N THR A 229 18.19 1.30 -15.98
CA THR A 229 16.79 1.00 -15.68
C THR A 229 16.63 0.35 -14.31
N TYR A 230 15.67 0.84 -13.53
CA TYR A 230 15.25 0.27 -12.26
C TYR A 230 13.86 -0.36 -12.38
N TYR A 231 13.68 -1.58 -11.86
CA TYR A 231 12.35 -2.19 -11.74
C TYR A 231 11.72 -1.83 -10.39
N LEU A 232 10.65 -1.04 -10.42
CA LEU A 232 9.95 -0.61 -9.21
C LEU A 232 8.87 -1.63 -8.83
N SER A 233 9.21 -2.50 -7.87
CA SER A 233 8.29 -3.51 -7.34
C SER A 233 7.12 -2.85 -6.63
N GLY A 234 5.90 -3.24 -6.98
CA GLY A 234 4.67 -2.65 -6.44
C GLY A 234 4.11 -3.31 -5.19
N THR A 235 4.74 -4.38 -4.71
CA THR A 235 4.22 -5.13 -3.57
C THR A 235 5.30 -6.01 -2.92
N VAL A 236 4.91 -6.71 -1.87
CA VAL A 236 5.75 -7.52 -0.98
C VAL A 236 6.02 -8.93 -1.54
N VAL A 237 6.09 -9.07 -2.86
CA VAL A 237 6.40 -10.33 -3.56
C VAL A 237 7.67 -10.15 -4.37
N GLY A 238 8.20 -11.26 -4.90
CA GLY A 238 9.40 -11.26 -5.71
C GLY A 238 10.66 -11.59 -4.91
N PRO A 239 11.83 -11.61 -5.57
CA PRO A 239 13.06 -12.00 -4.92
C PRO A 239 13.50 -10.98 -3.87
N HIS A 240 14.20 -11.46 -2.84
CA HIS A 240 14.90 -10.61 -1.89
C HIS A 240 15.85 -9.62 -2.64
N PRO A 241 15.92 -8.34 -2.24
CA PRO A 241 15.33 -7.73 -1.04
C PRO A 241 13.94 -7.10 -1.23
N SER A 242 13.27 -7.28 -2.37
CA SER A 242 12.05 -6.55 -2.71
C SER A 242 10.92 -6.67 -1.66
N PRO A 243 10.55 -7.88 -1.17
CA PRO A 243 9.52 -7.99 -0.13
C PRO A 243 9.83 -7.19 1.14
N LEU A 244 11.07 -7.29 1.63
CA LEU A 244 11.56 -6.59 2.81
C LEU A 244 11.48 -5.08 2.62
N MET A 245 11.96 -4.56 1.49
CA MET A 245 11.94 -3.13 1.20
C MET A 245 10.52 -2.57 1.17
N VAL A 246 9.62 -3.23 0.42
CA VAL A 246 8.24 -2.77 0.30
C VAL A 246 7.54 -2.77 1.65
N ARG A 247 7.75 -3.81 2.49
CA ARG A 247 7.22 -3.84 3.86
C ARG A 247 7.74 -2.67 4.69
N GLU A 248 9.05 -2.38 4.66
CA GLU A 248 9.60 -1.27 5.44
C GLU A 248 9.03 0.08 5.02
N PHE A 249 8.89 0.32 3.70
CA PHE A 249 8.30 1.56 3.20
C PHE A 249 6.80 1.69 3.51
N GLN A 250 6.11 0.57 3.71
CA GLN A 250 4.70 0.58 4.12
C GLN A 250 4.52 0.60 5.65
N SER A 251 5.55 0.26 6.43
CA SER A 251 5.48 0.16 7.91
C SER A 251 5.08 1.47 8.60
N LEU A 252 5.21 2.61 7.92
CA LEU A 252 4.74 3.90 8.40
C LEU A 252 3.24 3.88 8.72
N ILE A 253 2.44 3.07 8.01
CA ILE A 253 0.99 2.94 8.25
C ILE A 253 0.74 2.44 9.67
N GLY A 254 1.41 1.36 10.08
CA GLY A 254 1.31 0.81 11.43
C GLY A 254 1.88 1.74 12.49
N LYS A 255 3.06 2.35 12.24
CA LYS A 255 3.71 3.31 13.16
C LYS A 255 2.80 4.49 13.49
N GLU A 256 2.20 5.09 12.47
CA GLU A 256 1.25 6.18 12.67
C GLU A 256 -0.02 5.69 13.36
N THR A 257 -0.53 4.51 12.99
CA THR A 257 -1.71 3.92 13.65
C THR A 257 -1.48 3.74 15.15
N ARG A 258 -0.32 3.21 15.58
CA ARG A 258 0.03 3.09 17.00
C ARG A 258 0.06 4.45 17.69
N ARG A 259 0.72 5.43 17.07
CA ARG A 259 0.85 6.78 17.61
C ARG A 259 -0.53 7.43 17.77
N GLN A 260 -1.38 7.32 16.77
CA GLN A 260 -2.74 7.89 16.75
C GLN A 260 -3.67 7.16 17.73
N ALA A 261 -3.63 5.83 17.80
CA ALA A 261 -4.36 5.03 18.78
C ALA A 261 -4.02 5.44 20.23
N ASN A 262 -2.73 5.60 20.52
CA ASN A 262 -2.28 6.05 21.83
C ASN A 262 -2.76 7.47 22.16
N GLN A 263 -2.88 8.35 21.16
CA GLN A 263 -3.42 9.70 21.35
C GLN A 263 -4.93 9.73 21.55
N LEU A 264 -5.68 8.87 20.85
CA LEU A 264 -7.14 8.85 20.89
C LEU A 264 -7.69 8.14 22.12
N TRP A 265 -7.07 7.02 22.53
CA TRP A 265 -7.56 6.21 23.65
C TRP A 265 -6.47 5.66 24.58
N GLY A 266 -5.24 6.16 24.50
CA GLY A 266 -4.18 5.82 25.47
C GLY A 266 -3.63 4.39 25.36
N GLY A 267 -3.84 3.71 24.23
CA GLY A 267 -3.40 2.33 24.06
C GLY A 267 -3.26 1.89 22.61
N LYS A 268 -3.29 0.57 22.41
CA LYS A 268 -3.23 -0.08 21.09
C LYS A 268 -4.64 -0.52 20.65
N PRO A 269 -4.86 -0.77 19.34
CA PRO A 269 -6.07 -1.42 18.86
C PRO A 269 -6.20 -2.84 19.41
N ASP A 270 -7.42 -3.37 19.51
CA ASP A 270 -7.64 -4.79 19.80
C ASP A 270 -7.53 -5.64 18.52
N VAL A 271 -7.95 -5.08 17.38
CA VAL A 271 -7.98 -5.79 16.09
C VAL A 271 -7.55 -4.88 14.95
N LEU A 272 -6.66 -5.38 14.10
CA LEU A 272 -6.27 -4.75 12.83
C LEU A 272 -6.80 -5.58 11.68
N VAL A 273 -7.51 -4.94 10.73
CA VAL A 273 -8.10 -5.61 9.57
C VAL A 273 -7.59 -4.99 8.27
N ALA A 274 -7.12 -5.81 7.35
CA ALA A 274 -6.63 -5.35 6.05
C ALA A 274 -6.93 -6.34 4.93
N CYS A 275 -7.13 -5.83 3.71
CA CYS A 275 -7.31 -6.69 2.55
C CYS A 275 -5.98 -7.29 2.10
N VAL A 276 -6.00 -8.53 1.61
CA VAL A 276 -4.81 -9.27 1.22
C VAL A 276 -4.96 -9.73 -0.23
N GLY A 277 -4.29 -9.02 -1.13
CA GLY A 277 -3.91 -9.55 -2.43
C GLY A 277 -2.52 -10.16 -2.27
N SER A 278 -1.49 -9.41 -2.65
CA SER A 278 -0.10 -9.76 -2.33
C SER A 278 0.33 -9.37 -0.90
N GLY A 279 -0.36 -8.41 -0.25
CA GLY A 279 -0.21 -8.13 1.19
C GLY A 279 0.55 -6.86 1.59
N SER A 280 0.91 -5.95 0.67
CA SER A 280 1.71 -4.75 1.03
C SER A 280 1.02 -3.81 2.03
N ASN A 281 -0.29 -3.58 1.87
CA ASN A 281 -1.05 -2.73 2.80
C ASN A 281 -1.25 -3.42 4.17
N ALA A 282 -1.47 -4.74 4.15
CA ALA A 282 -1.63 -5.54 5.35
C ALA A 282 -0.35 -5.56 6.17
N LEU A 283 0.81 -5.88 5.57
CA LEU A 283 2.10 -5.81 6.27
C LEU A 283 2.41 -4.38 6.73
N GLY A 284 2.07 -3.36 5.94
CA GLY A 284 2.25 -1.97 6.34
C GLY A 284 1.52 -1.62 7.65
N LEU A 285 0.29 -2.11 7.81
CA LEU A 285 -0.49 -1.93 9.03
C LEU A 285 -0.03 -2.85 10.17
N PHE A 286 0.23 -4.12 9.88
CA PHE A 286 0.49 -5.17 10.87
C PHE A 286 1.88 -5.12 11.47
N HIS A 287 2.90 -4.73 10.70
CA HIS A 287 4.31 -4.93 11.06
C HIS A 287 4.66 -4.33 12.43
N GLU A 288 4.16 -3.14 12.71
CA GLU A 288 4.36 -2.44 13.97
C GLU A 288 3.80 -3.21 15.18
N PHE A 289 2.80 -4.07 14.98
CA PHE A 289 2.07 -4.80 16.03
C PHE A 289 2.37 -6.30 16.06
N VAL A 290 3.31 -6.79 15.23
CA VAL A 290 3.66 -8.23 15.20
C VAL A 290 4.11 -8.74 16.57
N GLY A 291 4.78 -7.92 17.38
CA GLY A 291 5.19 -8.27 18.75
C GLY A 291 4.09 -8.14 19.82
N ASP A 292 2.95 -7.50 19.52
CA ASP A 292 1.83 -7.37 20.46
C ASP A 292 0.87 -8.57 20.31
N GLU A 293 1.13 -9.66 21.03
CA GLU A 293 0.38 -10.93 20.87
C GLU A 293 -1.12 -10.83 21.18
N ASP A 294 -1.54 -9.86 21.98
CA ASP A 294 -2.93 -9.53 22.29
C ASP A 294 -3.64 -8.70 21.21
N VAL A 295 -2.92 -8.20 20.19
CA VAL A 295 -3.50 -7.54 19.02
C VAL A 295 -3.74 -8.56 17.92
N ARG A 296 -5.02 -8.74 17.55
CA ARG A 296 -5.42 -9.62 16.45
C ARG A 296 -5.08 -8.99 15.10
N LEU A 297 -4.43 -9.76 14.24
CA LEU A 297 -4.03 -9.33 12.89
C LEU A 297 -4.84 -10.10 11.85
N VAL A 298 -5.77 -9.42 11.19
CA VAL A 298 -6.82 -10.03 10.35
C VAL A 298 -6.63 -9.66 8.89
N GLY A 299 -6.15 -10.61 8.09
CA GLY A 299 -6.08 -10.49 6.63
C GLY A 299 -7.36 -10.99 5.96
N VAL A 300 -7.86 -10.28 4.95
CA VAL A 300 -9.05 -10.69 4.18
C VAL A 300 -8.72 -10.83 2.69
N GLU A 301 -8.78 -12.04 2.17
CA GLU A 301 -8.58 -12.34 0.76
C GLU A 301 -9.88 -12.33 -0.05
N ALA A 302 -9.77 -12.22 -1.37
CA ALA A 302 -10.92 -12.27 -2.26
C ALA A 302 -11.35 -13.70 -2.57
N ALA A 303 -12.52 -14.11 -2.09
CA ALA A 303 -13.17 -15.37 -2.48
C ALA A 303 -13.78 -15.31 -3.90
N GLY A 304 -13.76 -14.16 -4.57
CA GLY A 304 -14.34 -13.98 -5.91
C GLY A 304 -15.82 -14.36 -5.92
N LEU A 305 -16.19 -15.35 -6.74
CA LEU A 305 -17.57 -15.87 -6.80
C LEU A 305 -17.89 -16.95 -5.77
N GLY A 306 -16.98 -17.19 -4.82
CA GLY A 306 -17.04 -18.24 -3.80
C GLY A 306 -15.87 -19.22 -3.93
N LEU A 307 -15.49 -19.87 -2.82
CA LEU A 307 -14.32 -20.75 -2.78
C LEU A 307 -14.45 -21.98 -3.69
N ASP A 308 -15.67 -22.50 -3.87
CA ASP A 308 -15.94 -23.67 -4.71
C ASP A 308 -16.14 -23.33 -6.20
N SER A 309 -16.09 -22.04 -6.56
CA SER A 309 -16.45 -21.58 -7.91
C SER A 309 -15.34 -21.75 -8.94
N GLY A 310 -14.10 -22.02 -8.49
CA GLY A 310 -12.89 -21.94 -9.31
C GLY A 310 -12.53 -20.52 -9.78
N LYS A 311 -13.27 -19.49 -9.34
CA LYS A 311 -13.05 -18.08 -9.67
C LYS A 311 -12.86 -17.26 -8.39
N LEU A 312 -11.63 -17.30 -7.88
CA LEU A 312 -11.23 -16.69 -6.61
C LEU A 312 -9.79 -16.16 -6.66
N SER A 313 -9.40 -15.40 -5.63
CA SER A 313 -8.01 -15.00 -5.36
C SER A 313 -7.63 -15.23 -3.89
N ALA A 314 -8.23 -16.25 -3.25
CA ALA A 314 -8.03 -16.60 -1.85
C ALA A 314 -6.83 -17.55 -1.66
N THR A 315 -5.64 -17.03 -1.96
CA THR A 315 -4.38 -17.79 -2.03
C THR A 315 -4.03 -18.50 -0.73
N LEU A 316 -4.21 -17.85 0.42
CA LEU A 316 -3.96 -18.43 1.73
C LEU A 316 -5.07 -19.39 2.15
N ALA A 317 -6.30 -19.22 1.66
CA ALA A 317 -7.40 -20.13 1.98
C ALA A 317 -7.29 -21.48 1.26
N VAL A 318 -6.95 -21.49 -0.04
CA VAL A 318 -7.01 -22.70 -0.88
C VAL A 318 -5.74 -23.02 -1.66
N GLY A 319 -4.72 -22.16 -1.60
CA GLY A 319 -3.47 -22.36 -2.33
C GLY A 319 -2.47 -23.24 -1.58
N ASP A 320 -1.41 -23.59 -2.30
CA ASP A 320 -0.32 -24.44 -1.84
C ASP A 320 1.00 -23.68 -1.86
N VAL A 321 1.99 -24.19 -1.12
CA VAL A 321 3.32 -23.61 -1.14
C VAL A 321 4.01 -23.93 -2.47
N GLY A 322 4.53 -22.92 -3.15
CA GLY A 322 5.32 -23.08 -4.36
C GLY A 322 6.24 -21.89 -4.63
N VAL A 323 6.89 -21.88 -5.79
CA VAL A 323 7.83 -20.82 -6.20
C VAL A 323 7.24 -20.06 -7.36
N TYR A 324 6.97 -18.77 -7.16
CA TYR A 324 6.48 -17.89 -8.21
C TYR A 324 7.11 -16.52 -8.13
N HIS A 325 7.44 -15.94 -9.29
CA HIS A 325 8.10 -14.64 -9.40
C HIS A 325 9.38 -14.48 -8.55
N GLY A 326 10.09 -15.57 -8.23
CA GLY A 326 11.37 -15.53 -7.50
C GLY A 326 11.26 -15.61 -5.98
N SER A 327 10.06 -15.82 -5.43
CA SER A 327 9.85 -16.10 -4.00
C SER A 327 9.10 -17.41 -3.79
N MET A 328 9.46 -18.11 -2.72
CA MET A 328 8.70 -19.26 -2.24
C MET A 328 7.64 -18.81 -1.23
N SER A 329 6.36 -19.06 -1.51
CA SER A 329 5.19 -18.59 -0.75
C SER A 329 3.96 -19.46 -1.05
N TYR A 330 2.83 -19.18 -0.40
CA TYR A 330 1.54 -19.70 -0.87
C TYR A 330 1.21 -19.14 -2.28
N LEU A 331 0.64 -19.98 -3.12
CA LEU A 331 0.23 -19.66 -4.48
C LEU A 331 -0.94 -20.55 -4.94
N LEU A 332 -1.75 -20.06 -5.87
CA LEU A 332 -2.83 -20.80 -6.53
C LEU A 332 -2.26 -21.57 -7.74
N GLN A 333 -2.19 -22.90 -7.61
CA GLN A 333 -1.69 -23.82 -8.63
C GLN A 333 -2.55 -25.08 -8.69
N ASP A 334 -2.50 -25.77 -9.83
CA ASP A 334 -3.00 -27.13 -9.94
C ASP A 334 -1.95 -28.17 -9.48
N ASP A 335 -2.33 -29.45 -9.52
CA ASP A 335 -1.49 -30.58 -9.12
C ASP A 335 -0.21 -30.72 -9.96
N GLU A 336 -0.16 -30.10 -11.14
CA GLU A 336 1.02 -30.05 -12.03
C GLU A 336 1.91 -28.82 -11.77
N GLY A 337 1.53 -27.97 -10.80
CA GLY A 337 2.22 -26.73 -10.47
C GLY A 337 1.98 -25.61 -11.47
N GLN A 338 0.95 -25.69 -12.32
CA GLN A 338 0.58 -24.61 -13.22
C GLN A 338 -0.21 -23.55 -12.47
N ILE A 339 0.17 -22.29 -12.68
CA ILE A 339 -0.44 -21.14 -12.01
C ILE A 339 -1.88 -20.96 -12.46
N LEU A 340 -2.81 -21.03 -11.51
CA LEU A 340 -4.23 -20.80 -11.75
C LEU A 340 -4.52 -19.31 -11.95
N LYS A 341 -5.54 -19.01 -12.75
CA LYS A 341 -5.95 -17.63 -13.02
C LYS A 341 -6.76 -17.08 -11.84
N PRO A 342 -6.29 -16.01 -11.17
CA PRO A 342 -7.02 -15.41 -10.06
C PRO A 342 -8.25 -14.64 -10.56
N HIS A 343 -9.25 -14.47 -9.68
CA HIS A 343 -10.42 -13.65 -9.93
C HIS A 343 -10.91 -12.88 -8.69
N SER A 344 -11.30 -11.62 -8.88
CA SER A 344 -11.92 -10.74 -7.88
C SER A 344 -12.49 -9.50 -8.56
N VAL A 345 -13.58 -8.96 -8.04
CA VAL A 345 -14.07 -7.63 -8.43
C VAL A 345 -13.07 -6.52 -8.04
N GLY A 346 -12.28 -6.73 -7.00
CA GLY A 346 -11.16 -5.86 -6.64
C GLY A 346 -9.92 -6.24 -7.42
N VAL A 347 -9.69 -5.61 -8.58
CA VAL A 347 -8.58 -5.94 -9.50
C VAL A 347 -7.20 -5.95 -8.79
N GLY A 348 -7.00 -5.12 -7.75
CA GLY A 348 -5.76 -5.12 -6.97
C GLY A 348 -5.53 -6.37 -6.11
N LEU A 349 -6.56 -7.20 -5.92
CA LEU A 349 -6.52 -8.50 -5.25
C LEU A 349 -6.40 -9.68 -6.23
N GLU A 350 -6.56 -9.47 -7.55
CA GLU A 350 -6.41 -10.50 -8.59
C GLU A 350 -4.94 -10.89 -8.81
N TYR A 351 -4.34 -11.59 -7.84
CA TYR A 351 -2.98 -12.10 -7.92
C TYR A 351 -2.93 -13.53 -7.36
N PRO A 352 -2.26 -14.49 -8.04
CA PRO A 352 -2.31 -15.90 -7.65
C PRO A 352 -1.30 -16.26 -6.56
N GLY A 353 -0.65 -15.28 -5.93
CA GLY A 353 0.38 -15.51 -4.92
C GLY A 353 0.20 -14.56 -3.76
N VAL A 354 1.07 -14.66 -2.76
CA VAL A 354 1.09 -13.73 -1.62
C VAL A 354 2.52 -13.52 -1.14
N GLY A 355 2.76 -12.41 -0.42
CA GLY A 355 4.09 -12.14 0.13
C GLY A 355 4.58 -13.27 1.05
N PRO A 356 5.89 -13.60 1.05
CA PRO A 356 6.44 -14.66 1.88
C PRO A 356 6.28 -14.36 3.39
N GLU A 357 6.35 -13.09 3.80
CA GLU A 357 6.13 -12.71 5.20
C GLU A 357 4.65 -12.87 5.61
N ILE A 358 3.70 -12.63 4.72
CA ILE A 358 2.28 -12.94 4.97
C ILE A 358 2.08 -14.46 5.11
N SER A 359 2.70 -15.25 4.23
CA SER A 359 2.67 -16.72 4.32
C SER A 359 3.22 -17.20 5.67
N PHE A 360 4.32 -16.61 6.11
CA PHE A 360 4.92 -16.92 7.40
C PHE A 360 4.01 -16.53 8.58
N LEU A 361 3.37 -15.36 8.54
CA LEU A 361 2.43 -14.94 9.59
C LEU A 361 1.24 -15.90 9.71
N LYS A 362 0.80 -16.49 8.59
CA LYS A 362 -0.22 -17.57 8.60
C LYS A 362 0.33 -18.84 9.27
N GLU A 363 1.48 -19.35 8.81
CA GLU A 363 2.05 -20.61 9.33
C GLU A 363 2.39 -20.52 10.81
N ALA A 364 2.87 -19.35 11.26
CA ALA A 364 3.17 -19.09 12.67
C ALA A 364 1.91 -18.90 13.54
N GLY A 365 0.72 -18.83 12.95
CA GLY A 365 -0.53 -18.52 13.66
C GLY A 365 -0.58 -17.10 14.21
N ARG A 366 0.33 -16.22 13.79
CA ARG A 366 0.40 -14.83 14.29
C ARG A 366 -0.68 -13.96 13.67
N ALA A 367 -1.06 -14.21 12.42
CA ALA A 367 -2.17 -13.54 11.75
C ALA A 367 -3.22 -14.57 11.31
N GLU A 368 -4.48 -14.14 11.38
CA GLU A 368 -5.65 -14.89 10.95
C GLU A 368 -6.09 -14.40 9.55
N PHE A 369 -6.46 -15.33 8.68
CA PHE A 369 -6.84 -15.03 7.30
C PHE A 369 -8.22 -15.55 6.99
N TYR A 370 -9.08 -14.65 6.52
CA TYR A 370 -10.45 -14.91 6.13
C TYR A 370 -10.69 -14.46 4.70
N THR A 371 -11.92 -14.65 4.22
CA THR A 371 -12.28 -14.32 2.85
C THR A 371 -13.58 -13.52 2.78
N ALA A 372 -13.69 -12.72 1.73
CA ALA A 372 -14.92 -12.03 1.33
C ALA A 372 -15.15 -12.23 -0.17
N THR A 373 -16.39 -12.51 -0.54
CA THR A 373 -16.83 -12.62 -1.94
C THR A 373 -16.97 -11.25 -2.59
N ASP A 374 -17.01 -11.23 -3.92
CA ASP A 374 -17.29 -10.04 -4.73
C ASP A 374 -18.55 -9.31 -4.25
N GLN A 375 -19.60 -10.08 -3.95
CA GLN A 375 -20.90 -9.53 -3.55
C GLN A 375 -20.84 -8.87 -2.17
N GLU A 376 -20.19 -9.53 -1.21
CA GLU A 376 -19.97 -8.98 0.13
C GLU A 376 -19.13 -7.69 0.06
N ALA A 377 -18.07 -7.67 -0.76
CA ALA A 377 -17.23 -6.48 -0.96
C ALA A 377 -18.01 -5.30 -1.58
N ILE A 378 -18.84 -5.55 -2.60
CA ILE A 378 -19.68 -4.51 -3.21
C ILE A 378 -20.69 -3.96 -2.19
N GLN A 379 -21.28 -4.83 -1.37
CA GLN A 379 -22.20 -4.40 -0.31
C GLN A 379 -21.51 -3.55 0.75
N ALA A 380 -20.33 -3.94 1.20
CA ALA A 380 -19.54 -3.18 2.16
C ALA A 380 -19.09 -1.82 1.62
N CYS A 381 -18.69 -1.75 0.34
CA CYS A 381 -18.39 -0.48 -0.33
C CYS A 381 -19.59 0.48 -0.30
N ARG A 382 -20.79 -0.04 -0.62
CA ARG A 382 -22.05 0.73 -0.60
C ARG A 382 -22.44 1.16 0.81
N LEU A 383 -22.26 0.27 1.79
CA LEU A 383 -22.56 0.55 3.18
C LEU A 383 -21.69 1.70 3.71
N LEU A 384 -20.36 1.60 3.55
CA LEU A 384 -19.45 2.65 3.98
C LEU A 384 -19.75 3.98 3.26
N SER A 385 -20.00 3.94 1.94
CA SER A 385 -20.35 5.12 1.16
C SER A 385 -21.61 5.83 1.69
N ARG A 386 -22.65 5.07 2.06
CA ARG A 386 -23.93 5.64 2.55
C ARG A 386 -23.86 6.12 4.00
N LEU A 387 -23.09 5.43 4.84
CA LEU A 387 -23.00 5.76 6.25
C LEU A 387 -22.00 6.89 6.49
N GLU A 388 -20.81 6.81 5.89
CA GLU A 388 -19.71 7.72 6.19
C GLU A 388 -19.35 8.69 5.05
N GLY A 389 -20.00 8.58 3.88
CA GLY A 389 -19.66 9.43 2.73
C GLY A 389 -18.28 9.16 2.15
N ILE A 390 -17.72 7.98 2.42
CA ILE A 390 -16.40 7.54 1.94
C ILE A 390 -16.64 6.44 0.92
N ILE A 391 -16.17 6.64 -0.33
CA ILE A 391 -16.20 5.61 -1.37
C ILE A 391 -14.86 4.85 -1.33
N PRO A 392 -14.78 3.70 -0.63
CA PRO A 392 -13.55 2.92 -0.60
C PRO A 392 -13.32 2.24 -1.95
N ALA A 393 -12.06 1.96 -2.27
CA ALA A 393 -11.76 1.05 -3.36
C ALA A 393 -12.33 -0.35 -3.07
N LEU A 394 -12.59 -1.13 -4.11
CA LEU A 394 -13.13 -2.49 -3.94
C LEU A 394 -12.17 -3.41 -3.19
N GLU A 395 -10.86 -3.13 -3.20
CA GLU A 395 -9.87 -3.88 -2.43
C GLU A 395 -10.09 -3.77 -0.91
N PRO A 396 -10.00 -2.58 -0.25
CA PRO A 396 -10.33 -2.44 1.17
C PRO A 396 -11.79 -2.75 1.51
N SER A 397 -12.69 -2.73 0.52
CA SER A 397 -14.07 -3.18 0.73
C SER A 397 -14.18 -4.65 1.10
N HIS A 398 -13.21 -5.50 0.72
CA HIS A 398 -13.15 -6.88 1.21
C HIS A 398 -12.85 -6.93 2.72
N ALA A 399 -11.94 -6.08 3.21
CA ALA A 399 -11.66 -5.98 4.65
C ALA A 399 -12.87 -5.49 5.43
N LEU A 400 -13.59 -4.50 4.88
CA LEU A 400 -14.83 -3.97 5.46
C LEU A 400 -15.95 -5.02 5.47
N ALA A 401 -16.07 -5.83 4.42
CA ALA A 401 -17.08 -6.88 4.33
C ALA A 401 -16.94 -7.95 5.43
N PHE A 402 -15.72 -8.21 5.89
CA PHE A 402 -15.51 -9.16 6.98
C PHE A 402 -16.03 -8.67 8.34
N LEU A 403 -16.31 -7.36 8.50
CA LEU A 403 -16.84 -6.81 9.74
C LEU A 403 -18.18 -7.45 10.16
N ASP A 404 -19.02 -7.86 9.20
CA ASP A 404 -20.28 -8.58 9.44
C ASP A 404 -20.07 -9.87 10.25
N LYS A 405 -18.94 -10.54 10.02
CA LYS A 405 -18.55 -11.79 10.69
C LYS A 405 -17.72 -11.52 11.94
N LEU A 406 -16.87 -10.49 11.90
CA LEU A 406 -15.93 -10.17 12.97
C LEU A 406 -16.63 -9.51 14.16
N VAL A 407 -17.40 -8.45 13.96
CA VAL A 407 -17.96 -7.61 15.03
C VAL A 407 -18.78 -8.42 16.04
N PRO A 408 -19.66 -9.36 15.65
CA PRO A 408 -20.41 -10.18 16.61
C PRO A 408 -19.54 -11.04 17.54
N THR A 409 -18.27 -11.24 17.21
CA THR A 409 -17.32 -12.03 18.03
C THR A 409 -16.53 -11.18 19.03
N LEU A 410 -16.68 -9.86 18.99
CA LEU A 410 -15.88 -8.94 19.79
C LEU A 410 -16.61 -8.53 21.07
N ARG A 411 -15.81 -8.27 22.11
CA ARG A 411 -16.27 -7.66 23.36
C ARG A 411 -16.64 -6.19 23.16
N ASP A 412 -17.50 -5.69 24.03
CA ASP A 412 -17.80 -4.26 24.11
C ASP A 412 -16.53 -3.43 24.34
N GLY A 413 -16.47 -2.26 23.71
CA GLY A 413 -15.34 -1.32 23.79
C GLY A 413 -14.11 -1.72 22.97
N ALA A 414 -14.11 -2.86 22.28
CA ALA A 414 -12.99 -3.28 21.43
C ALA A 414 -12.73 -2.26 20.31
N LYS A 415 -11.47 -1.89 20.10
CA LYS A 415 -11.03 -0.94 19.07
C LYS A 415 -10.58 -1.68 17.82
N VAL A 416 -11.39 -1.62 16.77
CA VAL A 416 -11.13 -2.24 15.47
C VAL A 416 -10.60 -1.19 14.51
N VAL A 417 -9.41 -1.41 13.94
CA VAL A 417 -8.85 -0.55 12.90
C VAL A 417 -8.86 -1.28 11.56
N VAL A 418 -9.56 -0.73 10.58
CA VAL A 418 -9.59 -1.24 9.20
C VAL A 418 -8.71 -0.37 8.31
N ASN A 419 -7.81 -0.99 7.53
CA ASN A 419 -7.01 -0.27 6.56
C ASN A 419 -7.84 0.10 5.32
N CYS A 420 -8.24 1.37 5.21
CA CYS A 420 -8.87 1.91 4.00
C CYS A 420 -7.78 2.20 2.96
N SER A 421 -7.24 1.12 2.39
CA SER A 421 -5.98 1.12 1.62
C SER A 421 -5.96 1.96 0.33
N GLY A 422 -7.12 2.44 -0.12
CA GLY A 422 -7.28 3.26 -1.33
C GLY A 422 -8.73 3.71 -1.57
N ARG A 423 -8.90 4.75 -2.37
CA ARG A 423 -10.21 5.34 -2.74
C ARG A 423 -10.82 4.72 -4.00
N GLY A 424 -12.15 4.69 -4.05
CA GLY A 424 -12.92 3.95 -5.03
C GLY A 424 -13.30 4.70 -6.31
N ASP A 425 -12.74 5.88 -6.58
CA ASP A 425 -13.04 6.62 -7.83
C ASP A 425 -12.79 5.76 -9.08
N LYS A 426 -11.75 4.90 -9.02
CA LYS A 426 -11.41 3.97 -10.11
C LYS A 426 -12.44 2.84 -10.32
N ASP A 427 -13.29 2.59 -9.33
CA ASP A 427 -14.21 1.46 -9.31
C ASP A 427 -15.66 1.86 -9.59
N LEU A 428 -15.94 3.16 -9.81
CA LEU A 428 -17.30 3.67 -10.03
C LEU A 428 -17.99 2.98 -11.21
N ASP A 429 -17.33 2.83 -12.35
CA ASP A 429 -17.90 2.15 -13.52
C ASP A 429 -18.29 0.69 -13.20
N THR A 430 -17.44 0.00 -12.43
CA THR A 430 -17.71 -1.38 -11.99
C THR A 430 -18.90 -1.42 -11.02
N LEU A 431 -18.97 -0.48 -10.08
CA LEU A 431 -20.08 -0.36 -9.12
C LEU A 431 -21.40 -0.03 -9.81
N ILE A 432 -21.37 0.79 -10.88
CA ILE A 432 -22.53 1.10 -11.71
C ILE A 432 -23.04 -0.16 -12.41
N GLN A 433 -22.16 -0.85 -13.13
CA GLN A 433 -22.49 -2.06 -13.88
C GLN A 433 -23.03 -3.18 -12.98
N ARG A 434 -22.55 -3.29 -11.74
CA ARG A 434 -22.99 -4.30 -10.76
C ARG A 434 -24.09 -3.81 -9.82
N GLY A 435 -24.89 -2.84 -10.24
CA GLY A 435 -26.19 -2.53 -9.63
C GLY A 435 -26.30 -1.20 -8.91
N LEU A 436 -25.71 -0.11 -9.44
CA LEU A 436 -26.41 1.16 -9.30
C LEU A 436 -27.59 1.12 -10.28
N PRO A 437 -28.83 1.40 -9.84
CA PRO A 437 -29.93 1.54 -10.78
C PRO A 437 -29.54 2.61 -11.82
N SER A 438 -29.80 2.33 -13.09
CA SER A 438 -29.50 3.20 -14.24
C SER A 438 -30.09 4.61 -14.13
N SER A 439 -30.95 4.86 -13.14
CA SER A 439 -31.51 6.17 -12.81
C SER A 439 -30.52 7.16 -12.18
N LEU A 440 -29.25 6.80 -11.97
CA LEU A 440 -28.19 7.67 -11.43
C LEU A 440 -27.12 8.07 -12.47
N CYS A 441 -27.25 7.62 -13.74
CA CYS A 441 -26.33 7.96 -14.83
C CYS A 441 -26.91 9.00 -15.78
#